data_AF-A0A5M9JI65-F1
#
_entry.id   AF-A0A5M9JI65-F1
#
_cell.length_a   1.000
_cell.length_b   1.000
_cell.length_c   1.000
_cell.angle_alpha   90.00
_cell.angle_beta   90.00
_cell.angle_gamma   90.00
#
_symmetry.space_group_name_H-M   'P 1'
#
loop_
_entity.id
_entity.type
_entity.pdbx_description
1 polymer ?
#
loop_
_entity_poly.entity_id
_entity_poly.type
_entity_poly.pdbx_seq_one_letter_code
_entity_poly.pdbx_strand_id
1 'polypeptide(L)'
;MPVHWEFMWDMMRISMLNFQVDAYMENVIEIKYISNLQKLKTTISKLCEQYSCIPQDTARKGENTNDMCMLRVASSNSVGVNEDTSNKKPSIINDAVLDRNGKRNLMDIHSTTSELEEINRVLEAFVAHILHHPQVLKAHHSLRSWLKYELETFLLAHVTHIEDCYNLSSCMTPFFTLRAPRSTYYNWVSTTGADHTSCSYSFVFYLCIAVKPGENPTINAHQRFLLEDACHSLATICRQYNDFGSVARDRQEENLNSINFPEFDNGTEIINENGSEETEEHRKQDLLAIAKYKRRILDSILQDLEEFLNPDLMSKLKLFVNVTNLYGEIYVARDIGIRKG
;
A
#
# COMPACT_ATOMS: atom_id res chain seq x y z
N MET A 1 -30.75 -2.47 -7.82
CA MET A 1 -30.72 -2.28 -9.29
C MET A 1 -29.67 -3.20 -9.88
N PRO A 2 -29.80 -3.65 -11.15
CA PRO A 2 -28.73 -4.38 -11.80
C PRO A 2 -27.50 -3.47 -11.97
N VAL A 3 -26.33 -3.99 -11.58
CA VAL A 3 -25.05 -3.32 -11.84
C VAL A 3 -24.79 -3.33 -13.35
N HIS A 4 -24.43 -2.19 -13.91
CA HIS A 4 -24.18 -2.07 -15.35
C HIS A 4 -22.93 -2.90 -15.75
N TRP A 5 -22.91 -3.47 -16.96
CA TRP A 5 -21.81 -4.35 -17.38
C TRP A 5 -20.45 -3.61 -17.44
N GLU A 6 -20.45 -2.32 -17.81
CA GLU A 6 -19.24 -1.47 -17.82
C GLU A 6 -18.62 -1.37 -16.43
N PHE A 7 -19.47 -1.23 -15.40
CA PHE A 7 -19.02 -1.18 -14.01
C PHE A 7 -18.35 -2.48 -13.59
N MET A 8 -18.95 -3.62 -13.94
CA MET A 8 -18.36 -4.94 -13.67
C MET A 8 -17.06 -5.14 -14.43
N TRP A 9 -16.99 -4.68 -15.69
CA TRP A 9 -15.79 -4.75 -16.50
C TRP A 9 -14.64 -3.95 -15.91
N ASP A 10 -14.90 -2.71 -15.44
CA ASP A 10 -13.89 -1.88 -14.78
C ASP A 10 -13.35 -2.59 -13.52
N MET A 11 -14.24 -3.17 -12.70
CA MET A 11 -13.81 -3.91 -11.51
C MET A 11 -13.03 -5.18 -11.84
N MET A 12 -13.43 -5.94 -12.87
CA MET A 12 -12.66 -7.11 -13.32
C MET A 12 -11.27 -6.71 -13.82
N ARG A 13 -11.18 -5.59 -14.54
CA ARG A 13 -9.90 -5.08 -15.06
C ARG A 13 -8.99 -4.62 -13.93
N ILE A 14 -9.52 -3.91 -12.94
CA ILE A 14 -8.76 -3.54 -11.74
C ILE A 14 -8.29 -4.79 -11.03
N SER A 15 -9.15 -5.77 -10.73
CA SER A 15 -8.72 -7.00 -10.07
C SER A 15 -7.58 -7.73 -10.81
N MET A 16 -7.60 -7.75 -12.15
CA MET A 16 -6.52 -8.32 -12.96
C MET A 16 -5.23 -7.50 -12.85
N LEU A 17 -5.33 -6.17 -12.90
CA LEU A 17 -4.17 -5.28 -12.75
C LEU A 17 -3.56 -5.37 -11.35
N ASN A 18 -4.39 -5.54 -10.31
CA ASN A 18 -3.93 -5.76 -8.94
C ASN A 18 -3.06 -7.02 -8.88
N PHE A 19 -3.54 -8.13 -9.44
CA PHE A 19 -2.74 -9.36 -9.51
C PHE A 19 -1.41 -9.17 -10.27
N GLN A 20 -1.44 -8.43 -11.38
CA GLN A 20 -0.25 -8.17 -12.18
C GLN A 20 0.76 -7.28 -11.46
N VAL A 21 0.31 -6.22 -10.79
CA VAL A 21 1.21 -5.31 -10.06
C VAL A 21 1.77 -6.01 -8.82
N ASP A 22 0.97 -6.77 -8.07
CA ASP A 22 1.45 -7.56 -6.93
C ASP A 22 2.59 -8.50 -7.38
N ALA A 23 2.34 -9.30 -8.43
CA ALA A 23 3.33 -10.21 -8.97
C ALA A 23 4.57 -9.48 -9.53
N TYR A 24 4.41 -8.28 -10.08
CA TYR A 24 5.52 -7.47 -10.57
C TYR A 24 6.37 -6.91 -9.43
N MET A 25 5.74 -6.44 -8.35
CA MET A 25 6.43 -5.94 -7.16
C MET A 25 7.27 -7.05 -6.52
N GLU A 26 6.70 -8.25 -6.38
CA GLU A 26 7.35 -9.42 -5.76
C GLU A 26 8.41 -10.08 -6.67
N ASN A 27 8.08 -10.35 -7.94
CA ASN A 27 8.97 -11.19 -8.78
C ASN A 27 9.96 -10.39 -9.63
N VAL A 28 9.78 -9.07 -9.74
CA VAL A 28 10.66 -8.23 -10.57
C VAL A 28 11.35 -7.17 -9.73
N ILE A 29 10.60 -6.39 -8.97
CA ILE A 29 11.17 -5.26 -8.20
C ILE A 29 12.01 -5.75 -7.03
N GLU A 30 11.53 -6.72 -6.26
CA GLU A 30 12.28 -7.28 -5.13
C GLU A 30 13.66 -7.78 -5.57
N ILE A 31 13.70 -8.65 -6.59
CA ILE A 31 14.94 -9.27 -7.07
C ILE A 31 15.91 -8.22 -7.64
N LYS A 32 15.41 -7.28 -8.44
CA LYS A 32 16.26 -6.35 -9.20
C LYS A 32 16.65 -5.09 -8.42
N TYR A 33 15.88 -4.70 -7.41
CA TYR A 33 15.95 -3.34 -6.85
C TYR A 33 16.08 -3.27 -5.33
N ILE A 34 16.33 -4.40 -4.67
CA ILE A 34 16.51 -4.48 -3.20
C ILE A 34 17.56 -3.50 -2.67
N SER A 35 18.62 -3.24 -3.43
CA SER A 35 19.69 -2.32 -3.03
C SER A 35 19.34 -0.83 -3.21
N ASN A 36 18.19 -0.51 -3.82
CA ASN A 36 17.83 0.86 -4.19
C ASN A 36 16.34 1.20 -3.97
N LEU A 37 15.72 0.57 -2.97
CA LEU A 37 14.30 0.74 -2.64
C LEU A 37 13.93 2.20 -2.31
N GLN A 38 14.84 3.00 -1.76
CA GLN A 38 14.60 4.43 -1.49
C GLN A 38 14.41 5.28 -2.77
N LYS A 39 15.18 4.98 -3.82
CA LYS A 39 14.99 5.63 -5.12
C LYS A 39 13.67 5.21 -5.77
N LEU A 40 13.26 3.96 -5.57
CA LEU A 40 11.96 3.48 -6.04
C LEU A 40 10.81 4.19 -5.32
N LYS A 41 10.85 4.31 -3.98
CA LYS A 41 9.86 5.10 -3.21
C LYS A 41 9.73 6.53 -3.75
N THR A 42 10.87 7.20 -3.96
CA THR A 42 10.89 8.55 -4.53
C THR A 42 10.27 8.62 -5.93
N THR A 43 10.47 7.58 -6.73
CA THR A 43 9.91 7.49 -8.08
C THR A 43 8.39 7.30 -8.03
N ILE A 44 7.90 6.38 -7.19
CA ILE A 44 6.46 6.14 -6.98
C ILE A 44 5.75 7.44 -6.58
N SER A 45 6.27 8.17 -5.58
CA SER A 45 5.68 9.44 -5.15
C SER A 45 5.64 10.48 -6.27
N LYS A 46 6.70 10.58 -7.09
CA LYS A 46 6.72 11.49 -8.24
C LYS A 46 5.70 11.12 -9.31
N LEU A 47 5.53 9.82 -9.61
CA LEU A 47 4.54 9.34 -10.55
C LEU A 47 3.12 9.66 -10.06
N CYS A 48 2.79 9.33 -8.81
CA CYS A 48 1.48 9.65 -8.25
C CYS A 48 1.19 11.15 -8.25
N GLU A 49 2.18 12.00 -7.95
CA GLU A 49 2.03 13.46 -8.02
C GLU A 49 1.81 13.96 -9.46
N GLN A 50 2.61 13.51 -10.42
CA GLN A 50 2.50 13.89 -11.84
C GLN A 50 1.11 13.60 -12.40
N TYR A 51 0.53 12.46 -12.04
CA TYR A 51 -0.77 12.01 -12.52
C TYR A 51 -1.96 12.54 -11.69
N SER A 52 -1.70 13.34 -10.66
CA SER A 52 -2.74 14.01 -9.88
C SER A 52 -3.23 15.31 -10.51
N CYS A 53 -2.39 15.95 -11.33
CA CYS A 53 -2.68 17.24 -11.92
C CYS A 53 -3.48 17.06 -13.22
N ILE A 54 -4.80 17.26 -13.17
CA ILE A 54 -5.55 17.54 -14.41
C ILE A 54 -5.11 18.93 -14.90
N PRO A 55 -4.60 19.08 -16.13
CA PRO A 55 -4.34 20.41 -16.69
C PRO A 55 -5.65 21.20 -16.71
N GLN A 56 -5.74 22.26 -15.91
CA GLN A 56 -6.90 23.16 -15.88
C GLN A 56 -6.95 24.10 -17.10
N ASP A 57 -6.59 23.63 -18.30
CA ASP A 57 -6.29 24.52 -19.43
C ASP A 57 -7.45 24.80 -20.39
N THR A 58 -8.70 24.45 -20.06
CA THR A 58 -9.86 24.83 -20.91
C THR A 58 -11.09 25.34 -20.18
N ALA A 59 -11.06 25.54 -18.85
CA ALA A 59 -12.24 25.96 -18.09
C ALA A 59 -12.13 27.35 -17.40
N ARG A 60 -11.16 28.19 -17.80
CA ARG A 60 -11.10 29.60 -17.38
C ARG A 60 -11.25 30.55 -18.57
N LYS A 61 -12.43 30.52 -19.20
CA LYS A 61 -13.02 31.70 -19.82
C LYS A 61 -14.45 31.84 -19.32
N GLY A 62 -14.59 32.60 -18.23
CA GLY A 62 -15.88 33.06 -17.72
C GLY A 62 -16.33 32.33 -16.47
N GLU A 63 -15.75 32.69 -15.33
CA GLU A 63 -16.53 33.01 -14.13
C GLU A 63 -15.59 33.61 -13.07
N ASN A 64 -15.87 34.87 -12.73
CA ASN A 64 -15.25 35.59 -11.63
C ASN A 64 -15.81 35.04 -10.33
N THR A 65 -15.00 34.33 -9.55
CA THR A 65 -15.17 34.29 -8.10
C THR A 65 -13.80 34.29 -7.44
N ASN A 66 -13.60 35.31 -6.60
CA ASN A 66 -12.53 35.40 -5.63
C ASN A 66 -12.59 34.15 -4.74
N ASP A 67 -11.53 33.34 -4.73
CA ASP A 67 -11.14 32.71 -3.48
C ASP A 67 -9.65 32.35 -3.45
N MET A 68 -9.12 32.55 -2.25
CA MET A 68 -7.74 32.89 -1.93
C MET A 68 -6.87 31.62 -1.82
N CYS A 69 -6.00 31.39 -2.80
CA CYS A 69 -4.93 30.38 -2.71
C CYS A 69 -3.69 31.02 -2.07
N MET A 70 -3.39 30.69 -0.82
CA MET A 70 -2.12 31.07 -0.17
C MET A 70 -1.15 29.90 -0.24
N LEU A 71 -0.20 29.99 -1.17
CA LEU A 71 1.01 29.17 -1.22
C LEU A 71 2.21 30.06 -0.84
N ARG A 72 2.75 29.76 0.35
CA ARG A 72 4.11 29.94 0.89
C ARG A 72 4.95 31.15 0.44
N VAL A 73 5.43 31.89 1.45
CA VAL A 73 6.79 32.45 1.44
C VAL A 73 7.46 32.15 2.77
N ALA A 74 8.52 31.32 2.72
CA ALA A 74 9.56 31.33 3.71
C ALA A 74 10.36 32.63 3.54
N SER A 75 10.37 33.49 4.56
CA SER A 75 11.33 34.57 4.68
C SER A 75 11.96 34.52 6.07
N SER A 76 13.24 34.23 6.02
CA SER A 76 14.29 34.73 6.91
C SER A 76 13.97 36.05 7.60
N ASN A 77 14.28 36.12 8.89
CA ASN A 77 14.90 37.32 9.45
C ASN A 77 15.93 36.94 10.53
N SER A 78 17.13 37.42 10.27
CA SER A 78 18.32 37.48 11.10
C SER A 78 18.15 38.44 12.28
N VAL A 79 18.73 38.08 13.43
CA VAL A 79 19.36 39.04 14.34
C VAL A 79 20.71 38.44 14.73
N GLY A 80 21.78 39.14 14.37
CA GLY A 80 23.16 38.75 14.68
C GLY A 80 23.69 39.44 15.93
N VAL A 81 24.84 38.95 16.42
CA VAL A 81 25.92 39.72 17.05
C VAL A 81 27.23 38.96 16.82
N ASN A 82 28.18 39.64 16.15
CA ASN A 82 29.66 39.73 16.29
C ASN A 82 30.41 38.64 17.10
N GLU A 83 31.66 38.28 16.86
CA GLU A 83 32.83 38.79 16.13
C GLU A 83 33.85 37.63 16.21
N ASP A 84 34.62 37.32 15.17
CA ASP A 84 36.08 37.49 15.20
C ASP A 84 36.80 36.95 13.96
N THR A 85 37.80 37.73 13.57
CA THR A 85 38.68 37.61 12.42
C THR A 85 39.69 36.45 12.51
N SER A 86 39.96 35.74 11.40
CA SER A 86 41.29 35.75 10.79
C SER A 86 41.36 34.99 9.45
N ASN A 87 42.14 35.58 8.54
CA ASN A 87 42.52 35.12 7.21
C ASN A 87 43.24 33.75 7.19
N LYS A 88 42.95 32.92 6.18
CA LYS A 88 43.95 32.25 5.30
C LYS A 88 43.28 31.37 4.23
N LYS A 89 43.54 31.68 2.95
CA LYS A 89 43.56 30.74 1.79
C LYS A 89 45.03 30.44 1.46
N PRO A 90 45.35 29.51 0.55
CA PRO A 90 44.84 28.16 0.35
C PRO A 90 46.02 27.13 0.35
N SER A 91 45.75 25.83 0.41
CA SER A 91 46.81 24.82 0.19
C SER A 91 46.25 23.56 -0.45
N ILE A 92 46.61 23.41 -1.74
CA ILE A 92 46.52 22.22 -2.57
C ILE A 92 47.50 21.17 -2.01
N ILE A 93 47.04 19.96 -1.69
CA ILE A 93 47.83 18.73 -1.86
C ILE A 93 46.88 17.61 -2.32
N ASN A 94 47.18 17.11 -3.52
CA ASN A 94 46.65 15.90 -4.13
C ASN A 94 47.04 14.68 -3.31
N ASP A 95 46.18 13.66 -3.25
CA ASP A 95 46.65 12.28 -3.37
C ASP A 95 45.56 11.41 -3.97
N ALA A 96 45.56 11.41 -5.30
CA ALA A 96 44.95 10.37 -6.10
C ALA A 96 45.88 9.16 -6.08
N VAL A 97 45.50 8.11 -5.32
CA VAL A 97 46.06 6.78 -5.53
C VAL A 97 45.39 6.20 -6.76
N LEU A 98 46.07 6.38 -7.89
CA LEU A 98 45.82 5.68 -9.16
C LEU A 98 46.09 4.18 -8.94
N ASP A 99 45.03 3.36 -8.96
CA ASP A 99 45.19 1.95 -9.30
C ASP A 99 44.96 1.75 -10.80
N ARG A 100 45.95 1.11 -11.43
CA ARG A 100 46.01 0.83 -12.86
C ARG A 100 45.20 -0.42 -13.15
N ASN A 101 43.94 -0.26 -13.50
CA ASN A 101 43.22 -1.12 -14.47
C ASN A 101 41.83 -0.52 -14.75
N GLY A 102 41.81 0.53 -15.58
CA GLY A 102 40.62 1.26 -16.01
C GLY A 102 39.76 0.46 -16.99
N LYS A 103 39.10 -0.59 -16.51
CA LYS A 103 38.03 -1.32 -17.22
C LYS A 103 37.05 -1.98 -16.25
N ARG A 104 36.43 -1.20 -15.36
CA ARG A 104 35.14 -1.55 -14.74
C ARG A 104 34.29 -0.29 -14.59
N ASN A 105 32.98 -0.44 -14.81
CA ASN A 105 31.87 0.49 -14.49
C ASN A 105 31.32 1.42 -15.61
N LEU A 106 31.47 1.10 -16.91
CA LEU A 106 30.64 1.75 -17.95
C LEU A 106 29.43 0.88 -18.39
N MET A 107 29.54 -0.44 -18.32
CA MET A 107 28.42 -1.36 -18.62
C MET A 107 27.33 -1.36 -17.55
N ASP A 108 27.70 -1.12 -16.29
CA ASP A 108 26.81 -1.28 -15.14
C ASP A 108 25.83 -0.09 -14.97
N ILE A 109 26.30 1.13 -15.30
CA ILE A 109 25.48 2.35 -15.25
C ILE A 109 24.41 2.36 -16.36
N HIS A 110 24.75 1.82 -17.54
CA HIS A 110 23.82 1.80 -18.67
C HIS A 110 22.73 0.72 -18.50
N SER A 111 23.05 -0.41 -17.87
CA SER A 111 22.08 -1.47 -17.52
C SER A 111 21.09 -0.99 -16.46
N THR A 112 21.61 -0.44 -15.35
CA THR A 112 20.78 0.05 -14.23
C THR A 112 19.89 1.24 -14.62
N THR A 113 20.34 2.10 -15.55
CA THR A 113 19.51 3.17 -16.09
C THR A 113 18.38 2.63 -16.96
N SER A 114 18.66 1.65 -17.82
CA SER A 114 17.66 1.00 -18.68
C SER A 114 16.61 0.22 -17.89
N GLU A 115 17.00 -0.42 -16.78
CA GLU A 115 16.10 -1.18 -15.91
C GLU A 115 15.15 -0.28 -15.11
N LEU A 116 15.65 0.83 -14.59
CA LEU A 116 14.81 1.81 -13.92
C LEU A 116 13.81 2.45 -14.88
N GLU A 117 14.21 2.72 -16.12
CA GLU A 117 13.29 3.20 -17.16
C GLU A 117 12.15 2.20 -17.43
N GLU A 118 12.44 0.90 -17.44
CA GLU A 118 11.41 -0.13 -17.61
C GLU A 118 10.44 -0.15 -16.42
N ILE A 119 10.95 -0.16 -15.18
CA ILE A 119 10.13 -0.12 -13.96
C ILE A 119 9.25 1.12 -13.96
N ASN A 120 9.81 2.28 -14.30
CA ASN A 120 9.09 3.53 -14.39
C ASN A 120 7.94 3.42 -15.39
N ARG A 121 8.17 2.86 -16.58
CA ARG A 121 7.12 2.71 -17.60
C ARG A 121 5.98 1.80 -17.13
N VAL A 122 6.28 0.70 -16.45
CA VAL A 122 5.26 -0.24 -15.95
C VAL A 122 4.41 0.41 -14.86
N LEU A 123 5.06 1.01 -13.86
CA LEU A 123 4.37 1.69 -12.77
C LEU A 123 3.59 2.92 -13.26
N GLU A 124 4.16 3.68 -14.19
CA GLU A 124 3.50 4.81 -14.84
C GLU A 124 2.23 4.36 -15.58
N ALA A 125 2.30 3.27 -16.36
CA ALA A 125 1.13 2.73 -17.05
C ALA A 125 0.03 2.30 -16.08
N PHE A 126 0.41 1.66 -14.96
CA PHE A 126 -0.53 1.26 -13.91
C PHE A 126 -1.18 2.45 -13.22
N VAL A 127 -0.39 3.43 -12.76
CA VAL A 127 -0.87 4.66 -12.11
C VAL A 127 -1.77 5.46 -13.05
N ALA A 128 -1.34 5.63 -14.30
CA ALA A 128 -2.11 6.32 -15.33
C ALA A 128 -3.46 5.65 -15.58
N HIS A 129 -3.47 4.31 -15.64
CA HIS A 129 -4.70 3.56 -15.88
C HIS A 129 -5.77 3.84 -14.82
N ILE A 130 -5.36 3.95 -13.56
CA ILE A 130 -6.25 4.16 -12.42
C ILE A 130 -6.64 5.64 -12.30
N LEU A 131 -5.66 6.55 -12.22
CA LEU A 131 -5.92 7.97 -11.92
C LEU A 131 -6.52 8.74 -13.09
N HIS A 132 -6.27 8.32 -14.33
CA HIS A 132 -6.89 8.90 -15.53
C HIS A 132 -8.10 8.12 -16.04
N HIS A 133 -8.64 7.19 -15.23
CA HIS A 133 -9.86 6.50 -15.60
C HIS A 133 -11.00 7.51 -15.84
N PRO A 134 -11.80 7.42 -16.94
CA PRO A 134 -12.78 8.45 -17.29
C PRO A 134 -13.78 8.77 -16.18
N GLN A 135 -14.20 7.76 -15.42
CA GLN A 135 -15.13 7.94 -14.31
C GLN A 135 -14.45 8.52 -13.06
N VAL A 136 -13.17 8.20 -12.83
CA VAL A 136 -12.35 8.85 -11.78
C VAL A 136 -12.20 10.33 -12.08
N LEU A 137 -11.90 10.71 -13.32
CA LEU A 137 -11.77 12.11 -13.73
C LEU A 137 -13.07 12.91 -13.54
N LYS A 138 -14.23 12.26 -13.65
CA LYS A 138 -15.55 12.86 -13.39
C LYS A 138 -15.96 12.84 -11.92
N ALA A 139 -15.25 12.10 -11.07
CA ALA A 139 -15.55 12.01 -9.65
C ALA A 139 -15.19 13.33 -8.94
N HIS A 140 -15.84 13.54 -7.79
CA HIS A 140 -15.55 14.71 -6.95
C HIS A 140 -14.06 14.75 -6.53
N HIS A 141 -13.50 15.96 -6.40
CA HIS A 141 -12.08 16.15 -6.14
C HIS A 141 -11.59 15.50 -4.83
N SER A 142 -12.47 15.38 -3.83
CA SER A 142 -12.16 14.67 -2.57
C SER A 142 -11.86 13.20 -2.82
N LEU A 143 -12.68 12.50 -3.62
CA LEU A 143 -12.47 11.10 -3.97
C LEU A 143 -11.22 10.90 -4.83
N ARG A 144 -10.98 11.81 -5.79
CA ARG A 144 -9.75 11.76 -6.61
C ARG A 144 -8.49 11.91 -5.77
N SER A 145 -8.49 12.85 -4.83
CA SER A 145 -7.37 13.08 -3.92
C SER A 145 -7.16 11.88 -2.98
N TRP A 146 -8.26 11.30 -2.49
CA TRP A 146 -8.21 10.09 -1.67
C TRP A 146 -7.68 8.89 -2.47
N LEU A 147 -8.15 8.67 -3.69
CA LEU A 147 -7.70 7.56 -4.53
C LEU A 147 -6.21 7.65 -4.80
N LYS A 148 -5.70 8.84 -5.12
CA LYS A 148 -4.27 9.06 -5.28
C LYS A 148 -3.51 8.69 -4.02
N TYR A 149 -3.97 9.17 -2.86
CA TYR A 149 -3.34 8.87 -1.58
C TYR A 149 -3.29 7.36 -1.32
N GLU A 150 -4.40 6.64 -1.48
CA GLU A 150 -4.44 5.18 -1.25
C GLU A 150 -3.60 4.42 -2.28
N LEU A 151 -3.56 4.86 -3.53
CA LEU A 151 -2.76 4.22 -4.58
C LEU A 151 -1.25 4.40 -4.33
N GLU A 152 -0.84 5.60 -3.92
CA GLU A 152 0.54 5.87 -3.53
C GLU A 152 0.93 5.03 -2.31
N THR A 153 0.08 5.03 -1.27
CA THR A 153 0.28 4.23 -0.06
C THR A 153 0.41 2.74 -0.38
N PHE A 154 -0.44 2.20 -1.25
CA PHE A 154 -0.37 0.81 -1.70
C PHE A 154 0.98 0.44 -2.35
N LEU A 155 1.43 1.24 -3.32
CA LEU A 155 2.71 0.99 -4.00
C LEU A 155 3.91 1.13 -3.04
N LEU A 156 3.86 2.11 -2.11
CA LEU A 156 4.90 2.30 -1.10
C LEU A 156 4.89 1.18 -0.04
N ALA A 157 3.73 0.60 0.27
CA ALA A 157 3.58 -0.51 1.19
C ALA A 157 4.23 -1.78 0.64
N HIS A 158 4.14 -2.07 -0.66
CA HIS A 158 4.92 -3.14 -1.30
C HIS A 158 6.42 -2.97 -1.08
N VAL A 159 6.96 -1.76 -1.31
CA VAL A 159 8.39 -1.50 -1.10
C VAL A 159 8.76 -1.66 0.37
N THR A 160 7.89 -1.25 1.29
CA THR A 160 8.11 -1.38 2.73
C THR A 160 8.03 -2.84 3.18
N HIS A 161 7.13 -3.64 2.60
CA HIS A 161 7.01 -5.07 2.88
C HIS A 161 8.25 -5.84 2.43
N ILE A 162 8.80 -5.52 1.25
CA ILE A 162 10.09 -6.07 0.79
C ILE A 162 11.21 -5.78 1.80
N GLU A 163 11.29 -4.55 2.33
CA GLU A 163 12.25 -4.21 3.40
C GLU A 163 12.03 -5.05 4.66
N ASP A 164 10.77 -5.28 5.04
CA ASP A 164 10.41 -6.05 6.23
C ASP A 164 10.75 -7.55 6.06
N CYS A 165 10.51 -8.14 4.89
CA CYS A 165 10.91 -9.52 4.55
C CYS A 165 12.43 -9.70 4.58
N TYR A 166 13.20 -8.74 4.06
CA TYR A 166 14.66 -8.79 4.11
C TYR A 166 15.22 -8.71 5.56
N ASN A 167 14.56 -7.91 6.40
CA ASN A 167 14.91 -7.84 7.82
C ASN A 167 14.53 -9.14 8.56
N LEU A 168 13.44 -9.80 8.15
CA LEU A 168 13.01 -11.10 8.67
C LEU A 168 14.06 -12.18 8.40
N SER A 169 14.49 -12.34 7.15
CA SER A 169 15.50 -13.36 6.77
C SER A 169 16.83 -13.16 7.51
N SER A 170 17.21 -11.91 7.77
CA SER A 170 18.40 -11.55 8.53
C SER A 170 18.28 -11.81 10.05
N CYS A 171 17.06 -12.00 10.58
CA CYS A 171 16.77 -12.11 12.02
C CYS A 171 16.21 -13.47 12.45
N MET A 172 16.19 -14.47 11.55
CA MET A 172 15.53 -15.76 11.78
C MET A 172 16.12 -16.54 12.96
N THR A 173 15.27 -16.82 13.94
CA THR A 173 15.49 -17.86 14.96
C THR A 173 15.01 -19.21 14.42
N PRO A 174 15.35 -20.34 15.06
CA PRO A 174 14.79 -21.65 14.70
C PRO A 174 13.25 -21.71 14.72
N PHE A 175 12.58 -20.70 15.27
CA PHE A 175 11.15 -20.69 15.58
C PHE A 175 10.30 -19.77 14.68
N PHE A 176 10.88 -19.20 13.61
CA PHE A 176 10.18 -18.31 12.66
C PHE A 176 9.45 -17.10 13.32
N THR A 177 9.86 -16.68 14.53
CA THR A 177 9.37 -15.45 15.19
C THR A 177 10.32 -14.28 14.94
N LEU A 178 9.77 -13.10 14.64
CA LEU A 178 10.47 -11.83 14.54
C LEU A 178 11.04 -11.43 15.91
N ARG A 179 12.37 -11.26 16.00
CA ARG A 179 13.02 -10.79 17.24
C ARG A 179 12.82 -9.30 17.51
N ALA A 180 12.85 -8.48 16.47
CA ALA A 180 12.82 -7.02 16.59
C ALA A 180 11.97 -6.43 15.46
N PRO A 181 10.63 -6.59 15.52
CA PRO A 181 9.76 -5.98 14.52
C PRO A 181 9.86 -4.45 14.60
N ARG A 182 9.72 -3.77 13.46
CA ARG A 182 9.74 -2.29 13.38
C ARG A 182 8.60 -1.62 14.14
N SER A 183 7.50 -2.34 14.33
CA SER A 183 6.29 -1.91 15.02
C SER A 183 5.58 -3.12 15.63
N THR A 184 4.55 -2.88 16.45
CA THR A 184 3.68 -3.96 16.94
C THR A 184 2.87 -4.57 15.80
N TYR A 185 2.38 -5.80 15.99
CA TYR A 185 1.47 -6.43 15.05
C TYR A 185 0.26 -5.54 14.73
N TYR A 186 -0.34 -4.93 15.75
CA TYR A 186 -1.49 -4.03 15.58
C TYR A 186 -1.19 -2.87 14.61
N ASN A 187 -0.05 -2.21 14.78
CA ASN A 187 0.34 -1.09 13.93
C ASN A 187 0.68 -1.59 12.52
N TRP A 188 1.43 -2.67 12.39
CA TRP A 188 1.81 -3.22 11.10
C TRP A 188 0.60 -3.69 10.29
N VAL A 189 -0.29 -4.49 10.89
CA VAL A 189 -1.45 -5.06 10.19
C VAL A 189 -2.44 -3.99 9.75
N SER A 190 -2.50 -2.87 10.48
CA SER A 190 -3.37 -1.73 10.16
C SER A 190 -2.72 -0.68 9.25
N THR A 191 -1.44 -0.86 8.90
CA THR A 191 -0.69 0.01 7.97
C THR A 191 -0.07 -0.85 6.89
N THR A 192 1.26 -1.07 6.86
CA THR A 192 1.97 -1.84 5.82
C THR A 192 1.24 -3.13 5.42
N GLY A 193 0.72 -3.90 6.38
CA GLY A 193 -0.04 -5.12 6.09
C GLY A 193 -1.32 -4.85 5.30
N ALA A 194 -2.22 -4.01 5.82
CA ALA A 194 -3.46 -3.64 5.13
C ALA A 194 -3.19 -2.88 3.82
N ASP A 195 -2.24 -1.96 3.83
CA ASP A 195 -1.87 -1.09 2.71
C ASP A 195 -1.20 -1.86 1.58
N HIS A 196 -0.47 -2.95 1.88
CA HIS A 196 0.05 -3.88 0.87
C HIS A 196 -1.07 -4.64 0.16
N THR A 197 -2.29 -4.66 0.71
CA THR A 197 -3.43 -5.18 -0.02
C THR A 197 -3.96 -4.11 -0.96
N SER A 198 -4.32 -4.51 -2.17
CA SER A 198 -4.97 -3.59 -3.13
C SER A 198 -6.37 -3.13 -2.71
N CYS A 199 -6.88 -3.58 -1.56
CA CYS A 199 -8.23 -3.31 -1.07
C CYS A 199 -8.49 -1.81 -0.92
N SER A 200 -7.58 -1.06 -0.30
CA SER A 200 -7.84 0.35 0.05
C SER A 200 -8.05 1.22 -1.20
N TYR A 201 -7.10 1.23 -2.14
CA TYR A 201 -7.30 2.04 -3.35
C TYR A 201 -8.40 1.47 -4.25
N SER A 202 -8.60 0.14 -4.28
CA SER A 202 -9.70 -0.46 -5.06
C SER A 202 -11.06 -0.05 -4.51
N PHE A 203 -11.20 0.09 -3.20
CA PHE A 203 -12.40 0.62 -2.55
C PHE A 203 -12.67 2.06 -2.97
N VAL A 204 -11.64 2.92 -2.97
CA VAL A 204 -11.83 4.32 -3.39
C VAL A 204 -12.09 4.44 -4.89
N PHE A 205 -11.43 3.60 -5.70
CA PHE A 205 -11.71 3.51 -7.13
C PHE A 205 -13.15 3.09 -7.37
N TYR A 206 -13.62 2.07 -6.64
CA TYR A 206 -15.01 1.61 -6.67
C TYR A 206 -15.97 2.75 -6.35
N LEU A 207 -15.70 3.54 -5.29
CA LEU A 207 -16.51 4.72 -4.96
C LEU A 207 -16.51 5.74 -6.12
N CYS A 208 -15.36 6.04 -6.72
CA CYS A 208 -15.27 6.97 -7.84
C CYS A 208 -16.17 6.58 -9.02
N ILE A 209 -16.29 5.28 -9.31
CA ILE A 209 -17.11 4.79 -10.41
C ILE A 209 -18.57 4.49 -10.01
N ALA A 210 -18.85 4.35 -8.71
CA ALA A 210 -20.18 4.03 -8.16
C ALA A 210 -21.07 5.26 -7.96
N VAL A 211 -20.47 6.41 -7.64
CA VAL A 211 -21.18 7.68 -7.43
C VAL A 211 -21.54 8.35 -8.76
N LYS A 212 -22.54 9.23 -8.75
CA LYS A 212 -22.85 10.05 -9.92
C LYS A 212 -21.70 11.03 -10.19
N PRO A 213 -21.47 11.45 -11.45
CA PRO A 213 -20.47 12.47 -11.76
C PRO A 213 -20.61 13.71 -10.87
N GLY A 214 -19.50 14.12 -10.23
CA GLY A 214 -19.45 15.26 -9.30
C GLY A 214 -20.08 15.05 -7.92
N GLU A 215 -20.77 13.93 -7.67
CA GLU A 215 -21.35 13.63 -6.35
C GLU A 215 -20.24 13.40 -5.32
N ASN A 216 -20.39 14.04 -4.16
CA ASN A 216 -19.45 13.91 -3.05
C ASN A 216 -20.09 13.05 -1.94
N PRO A 217 -19.73 11.77 -1.79
CA PRO A 217 -20.22 10.94 -0.69
C PRO A 217 -19.55 11.27 0.65
N THR A 218 -18.55 12.16 0.65
CA THR A 218 -17.82 12.61 1.85
C THR A 218 -18.17 14.08 2.12
N ILE A 219 -19.45 14.39 2.38
CA ILE A 219 -19.92 15.77 2.53
C ILE A 219 -19.40 16.40 3.82
N ASN A 220 -19.31 15.61 4.89
CA ASN A 220 -18.81 16.04 6.18
C ASN A 220 -17.74 15.08 6.73
N ALA A 221 -17.04 15.53 7.77
CA ALA A 221 -15.95 14.78 8.41
C ALA A 221 -16.41 13.42 8.98
N HIS A 222 -17.64 13.32 9.47
CA HIS A 222 -18.16 12.07 10.03
C HIS A 222 -18.38 11.01 8.95
N GLN A 223 -19.05 11.36 7.84
CA GLN A 223 -19.22 10.48 6.67
C GLN A 223 -17.87 10.06 6.08
N ARG A 224 -16.94 11.02 5.99
CA ARG A 224 -15.58 10.77 5.53
C ARG A 224 -14.88 9.73 6.41
N PHE A 225 -14.95 9.92 7.72
CA PHE A 225 -14.34 9.03 8.70
C PHE A 225 -14.91 7.62 8.62
N LEU A 226 -16.23 7.45 8.57
CA LEU A 226 -16.86 6.13 8.48
C LEU A 226 -16.48 5.39 7.19
N LEU A 227 -16.40 6.09 6.05
CA LEU A 227 -15.96 5.48 4.79
C LEU A 227 -14.49 5.05 4.83
N GLU A 228 -13.60 5.87 5.41
CA GLU A 228 -12.19 5.50 5.62
C GLU A 228 -12.06 4.31 6.59
N ASP A 229 -12.78 4.33 7.71
CA ASP A 229 -12.72 3.26 8.71
C ASP A 229 -13.27 1.94 8.15
N ALA A 230 -14.33 1.98 7.32
CA ALA A 230 -14.81 0.81 6.59
C ALA A 230 -13.75 0.28 5.60
N CYS A 231 -13.12 1.18 4.85
CA CYS A 231 -12.07 0.87 3.88
C CYS A 231 -10.88 0.17 4.53
N HIS A 232 -10.29 0.80 5.56
CA HIS A 232 -9.13 0.26 6.28
C HIS A 232 -9.48 -1.00 7.08
N SER A 233 -10.70 -1.07 7.63
CA SER A 233 -11.15 -2.29 8.31
C SER A 233 -11.25 -3.47 7.36
N LEU A 234 -11.79 -3.26 6.15
CA LEU A 234 -11.85 -4.30 5.14
C LEU A 234 -10.45 -4.72 4.67
N ALA A 235 -9.54 -3.76 4.43
CA ALA A 235 -8.16 -4.05 4.02
C ALA A 235 -7.39 -4.86 5.09
N THR A 236 -7.56 -4.50 6.37
CA THR A 236 -6.99 -5.27 7.50
C THR A 236 -7.49 -6.72 7.50
N ILE A 237 -8.80 -6.90 7.32
CA ILE A 237 -9.42 -8.24 7.24
C ILE A 237 -8.85 -9.02 6.05
N CYS A 238 -8.68 -8.39 4.88
CA CYS A 238 -8.07 -9.01 3.71
C CYS A 238 -6.65 -9.50 4.00
N ARG A 239 -5.81 -8.67 4.63
CA ARG A 239 -4.45 -9.08 5.00
C ARG A 239 -4.46 -10.29 5.93
N GLN A 240 -5.33 -10.29 6.94
CA GLN A 240 -5.40 -11.37 7.92
C GLN A 240 -5.87 -12.70 7.31
N TYR A 241 -6.84 -12.68 6.40
CA TYR A 241 -7.26 -13.88 5.68
C TYR A 241 -6.21 -14.37 4.69
N ASN A 242 -5.53 -13.46 3.99
CA ASN A 242 -4.41 -13.82 3.12
C ASN A 242 -3.31 -14.50 3.93
N ASP A 243 -2.92 -13.94 5.07
CA ASP A 243 -1.87 -14.48 5.94
C ASP A 243 -2.24 -15.85 6.51
N PHE A 244 -3.50 -16.01 6.92
CA PHE A 244 -4.00 -17.30 7.39
C PHE A 244 -3.84 -18.40 6.33
N GLY A 245 -4.20 -18.11 5.08
CA GLY A 245 -4.18 -19.07 3.97
C GLY A 245 -2.81 -19.26 3.32
N SER A 246 -1.78 -18.52 3.74
CA SER A 246 -0.48 -18.49 3.09
C SER A 246 0.70 -18.89 3.97
N VAL A 247 0.49 -19.19 5.25
CA VAL A 247 1.56 -19.51 6.21
C VAL A 247 2.65 -20.44 5.66
N ALA A 248 2.25 -21.57 5.07
CA ALA A 248 3.21 -22.54 4.53
C ALA A 248 4.02 -22.01 3.34
N ARG A 249 3.36 -21.25 2.44
CA ARG A 249 3.99 -20.61 1.29
C ARG A 249 4.94 -19.51 1.75
N ASP A 250 4.46 -18.62 2.63
CA ASP A 250 5.25 -17.49 3.11
C ASP A 250 6.49 -17.97 3.88
N ARG A 251 6.40 -19.08 4.64
CA ARG A 251 7.57 -19.74 5.24
C ARG A 251 8.59 -20.17 4.18
N GLN A 252 8.15 -20.79 3.10
CA GLN A 252 9.03 -21.27 2.04
C GLN A 252 9.68 -20.14 1.25
N GLU A 253 8.94 -19.04 1.06
CA GLU A 253 9.37 -17.84 0.33
C GLU A 253 10.09 -16.82 1.22
N GLU A 254 10.26 -17.11 2.52
CA GLU A 254 10.83 -16.19 3.53
C GLU A 254 10.06 -14.86 3.63
N ASN A 255 8.77 -14.88 3.30
CA ASN A 255 7.88 -13.74 3.37
C ASN A 255 7.36 -13.51 4.79
N LEU A 256 7.20 -12.25 5.15
CA LEU A 256 6.64 -11.87 6.44
C LEU A 256 5.13 -12.15 6.49
N ASN A 257 4.73 -12.93 7.48
CA ASN A 257 3.36 -13.26 7.80
C ASN A 257 2.98 -12.73 9.20
N SER A 258 1.69 -12.42 9.40
CA SER A 258 1.14 -12.02 10.71
C SER A 258 1.59 -12.92 11.87
N ILE A 259 1.63 -14.25 11.68
CA ILE A 259 1.97 -15.18 12.77
C ILE A 259 3.46 -15.16 13.18
N ASN A 260 4.30 -14.42 12.45
CA ASN A 260 5.70 -14.25 12.81
C ASN A 260 5.90 -13.17 13.88
N PHE A 261 4.88 -12.36 14.18
CA PHE A 261 4.98 -11.33 15.20
C PHE A 261 5.05 -11.93 16.62
N PRO A 262 5.86 -11.35 17.52
CA PRO A 262 6.05 -11.88 18.87
C PRO A 262 4.77 -11.86 19.71
N GLU A 263 3.78 -11.03 19.37
CA GLU A 263 2.46 -11.03 20.02
C GLU A 263 1.66 -12.33 19.82
N PHE A 264 2.04 -13.17 18.85
CA PHE A 264 1.49 -14.51 18.64
C PHE A 264 2.30 -15.59 19.38
N ASP A 265 3.36 -15.22 20.11
CA ASP A 265 4.11 -16.17 20.91
C ASP A 265 3.49 -16.28 22.30
N ASN A 266 2.88 -17.43 22.58
CA ASN A 266 2.29 -17.73 23.90
C ASN A 266 3.35 -18.14 24.94
N GLY A 267 4.65 -18.01 24.64
CA GLY A 267 5.75 -18.32 25.56
C GLY A 267 5.89 -19.80 25.88
N THR A 268 5.33 -20.67 25.04
CA THR A 268 5.40 -22.12 25.21
C THR A 268 6.68 -22.63 24.54
N GLU A 269 7.65 -23.08 25.34
CA GLU A 269 8.87 -23.69 24.79
C GLU A 269 8.51 -24.91 23.94
N ILE A 270 8.85 -24.88 22.66
CA ILE A 270 8.63 -26.01 21.74
C ILE A 270 9.66 -27.08 22.10
N ILE A 271 9.22 -28.12 22.81
CA ILE A 271 10.11 -29.18 23.31
C ILE A 271 10.47 -30.18 22.17
N ASN A 272 9.64 -30.32 21.12
CA ASN A 272 9.79 -31.32 20.04
C ASN A 272 9.25 -30.81 18.67
N GLU A 273 9.63 -31.46 17.55
CA GLU A 273 9.15 -31.12 16.17
C GLU A 273 7.61 -31.09 16.03
N ASN A 274 6.89 -32.02 16.67
CA ASN A 274 5.42 -32.02 16.70
C ASN A 274 4.83 -30.77 17.38
N GLY A 275 5.59 -30.11 18.27
CA GLY A 275 5.17 -28.87 18.91
C GLY A 275 5.22 -27.67 17.96
N SER A 276 5.96 -27.74 16.85
CA SER A 276 6.02 -26.65 15.87
C SER A 276 4.73 -26.52 15.08
N GLU A 277 4.13 -27.64 14.65
CA GLU A 277 2.86 -27.64 13.91
C GLU A 277 1.69 -27.24 14.81
N GLU A 278 1.66 -27.76 16.05
CA GLU A 278 0.66 -27.37 17.05
C GLU A 278 0.76 -25.87 17.39
N THR A 279 1.98 -25.33 17.53
CA THR A 279 2.18 -23.89 17.79
C THR A 279 1.70 -23.05 16.62
N GLU A 280 2.01 -23.45 15.38
CA GLU A 280 1.55 -22.74 14.17
C GLU A 280 0.02 -22.70 14.08
N GLU A 281 -0.65 -23.82 14.31
CA GLU A 281 -2.11 -23.90 14.30
C GLU A 281 -2.74 -22.98 15.37
N HIS A 282 -2.16 -22.93 16.58
CA HIS A 282 -2.61 -21.99 17.62
C HIS A 282 -2.46 -20.52 17.16
N ARG A 283 -1.32 -20.15 16.56
CA ARG A 283 -1.13 -18.78 16.04
C ARG A 283 -2.12 -18.44 14.93
N LYS A 284 -2.42 -19.39 14.05
CA LYS A 284 -3.46 -19.25 13.00
C LYS A 284 -4.85 -19.05 13.61
N GLN A 285 -5.17 -19.75 14.70
CA GLN A 285 -6.44 -19.58 15.41
C GLN A 285 -6.56 -18.18 16.03
N ASP A 286 -5.49 -17.68 16.65
CA ASP A 286 -5.46 -16.32 17.18
C ASP A 286 -5.63 -15.27 16.07
N LEU A 287 -4.94 -15.45 14.94
CA LEU A 287 -5.09 -14.57 13.76
C LEU A 287 -6.55 -14.54 13.27
N LEU A 288 -7.19 -15.70 13.17
CA LEU A 288 -8.59 -15.81 12.77
C LEU A 288 -9.54 -15.19 13.80
N ALA A 289 -9.23 -15.29 15.10
CA ALA A 289 -10.01 -14.64 16.15
C ALA A 289 -9.97 -13.11 16.03
N ILE A 290 -8.80 -12.55 15.73
CA ILE A 290 -8.61 -11.11 15.50
C ILE A 290 -9.35 -10.67 14.23
N ALA A 291 -9.27 -11.44 13.14
CA ALA A 291 -10.01 -11.15 11.90
C ALA A 291 -11.54 -11.12 12.14
N LYS A 292 -12.06 -12.07 12.91
CA LYS A 292 -13.47 -12.09 13.32
C LYS A 292 -13.86 -10.89 14.17
N TYR A 293 -12.97 -10.41 15.04
CA TYR A 293 -13.20 -9.18 15.79
C TYR A 293 -13.27 -7.95 14.86
N LYS A 294 -12.32 -7.82 13.93
CA LYS A 294 -12.31 -6.69 12.98
C LYS A 294 -13.51 -6.72 12.03
N ARG A 295 -14.01 -7.91 11.66
CA ARG A 295 -15.28 -8.07 10.93
C ARG A 295 -16.45 -7.46 11.69
N ARG A 296 -16.59 -7.73 12.99
CA ARG A 296 -17.68 -7.15 13.80
C ARG A 296 -17.64 -5.62 13.82
N ILE A 297 -16.43 -5.04 13.84
CA ILE A 297 -16.25 -3.59 13.72
C ILE A 297 -16.75 -3.11 12.35
N LEU A 298 -16.32 -3.75 11.26
CA LEU A 298 -16.77 -3.40 9.91
C LEU A 298 -18.30 -3.48 9.78
N ASP A 299 -18.93 -4.52 10.33
CA ASP A 299 -20.39 -4.66 10.28
C ASP A 299 -21.10 -3.52 11.02
N SER A 300 -20.55 -3.05 12.14
CA SER A 300 -21.06 -1.88 12.86
C SER A 300 -20.91 -0.60 12.03
N ILE A 301 -19.75 -0.38 11.42
CA ILE A 301 -19.50 0.80 10.57
C ILE A 301 -20.46 0.82 9.38
N LEU A 302 -20.72 -0.34 8.77
CA LEU A 302 -21.66 -0.45 7.65
C LEU A 302 -23.09 -0.14 8.08
N GLN A 303 -23.50 -0.48 9.30
CA GLN A 303 -24.81 -0.08 9.85
C GLN A 303 -24.89 1.45 10.00
N ASP A 304 -23.85 2.08 10.55
CA ASP A 304 -23.82 3.55 10.69
C ASP A 304 -23.85 4.23 9.30
N LEU A 305 -23.17 3.66 8.30
CA LEU A 305 -23.19 4.19 6.92
C LEU A 305 -24.55 4.08 6.24
N GLU A 306 -25.41 3.11 6.62
CA GLU A 306 -26.78 3.00 6.08
C GLU A 306 -27.65 4.21 6.40
N GLU A 307 -27.38 4.91 7.51
CA GLU A 307 -28.13 6.10 7.91
C GLU A 307 -27.81 7.32 7.04
N PHE A 308 -26.62 7.37 6.43
CA PHE A 308 -26.11 8.56 5.75
C PHE A 308 -25.92 8.40 4.24
N LEU A 309 -25.60 7.20 3.76
CA LEU A 309 -25.41 6.96 2.33
C LEU A 309 -26.75 6.75 1.65
N ASN A 310 -26.86 7.22 0.40
CA ASN A 310 -28.04 6.92 -0.39
C ASN A 310 -28.16 5.39 -0.61
N PRO A 311 -29.38 4.83 -0.70
CA PRO A 311 -29.58 3.38 -0.76
C PRO A 311 -28.88 2.68 -1.93
N ASP A 312 -28.72 3.37 -3.06
CA ASP A 312 -28.04 2.83 -4.24
C ASP A 312 -26.54 2.67 -4.02
N LEU A 313 -25.88 3.72 -3.49
CA LEU A 313 -24.46 3.68 -3.13
C LEU A 313 -24.21 2.66 -2.02
N MET A 314 -25.08 2.59 -1.01
CA MET A 314 -24.92 1.61 0.06
C MET A 314 -25.06 0.17 -0.45
N SER A 315 -26.00 -0.09 -1.37
CA SER A 315 -26.14 -1.41 -2.00
C SER A 315 -24.89 -1.81 -2.80
N LYS A 316 -24.27 -0.85 -3.51
CA LYS A 316 -23.01 -1.06 -4.23
C LYS A 316 -21.85 -1.31 -3.25
N LEU A 317 -21.74 -0.51 -2.20
CA LEU A 317 -20.73 -0.68 -1.16
C LEU A 317 -20.80 -2.07 -0.52
N LYS A 318 -22.01 -2.53 -0.15
CA LYS A 318 -22.22 -3.89 0.36
C LYS A 318 -21.80 -4.96 -0.65
N LEU A 319 -22.05 -4.75 -1.94
CA LEU A 319 -21.59 -5.67 -2.99
C LEU A 319 -20.06 -5.74 -3.02
N PHE A 320 -19.35 -4.60 -2.97
CA PHE A 320 -17.89 -4.58 -2.92
C PHE A 320 -17.35 -5.35 -1.71
N VAL A 321 -17.89 -5.08 -0.52
CA VAL A 321 -17.53 -5.78 0.72
C VAL A 321 -17.77 -7.29 0.56
N ASN A 322 -18.94 -7.70 0.07
CA ASN A 322 -19.29 -9.12 -0.07
C ASN A 322 -18.39 -9.86 -1.07
N VAL A 323 -18.07 -9.25 -2.21
CA VAL A 323 -17.15 -9.83 -3.19
C VAL A 323 -15.75 -9.98 -2.60
N THR A 324 -15.27 -8.95 -1.90
CA THR A 324 -13.96 -8.96 -1.22
C THR A 324 -13.90 -10.04 -0.15
N ASN A 325 -14.98 -10.22 0.61
CA ASN A 325 -15.10 -11.26 1.63
C ASN A 325 -15.04 -12.66 1.03
N LEU A 326 -15.74 -12.89 -0.09
CA LEU A 326 -15.75 -14.18 -0.76
C LEU A 326 -14.33 -14.62 -1.16
N TYR A 327 -13.49 -13.68 -1.61
CA TYR A 327 -12.07 -13.97 -1.87
C TYR A 327 -11.33 -14.44 -0.61
N GLY A 328 -11.54 -13.78 0.54
CA GLY A 328 -10.98 -14.21 1.82
C GLY A 328 -11.45 -15.59 2.27
N GLU A 329 -12.74 -15.91 2.07
CA GLU A 329 -13.31 -17.22 2.41
C GLU A 329 -12.73 -18.35 1.55
N ILE A 330 -12.36 -18.09 0.29
CA ILE A 330 -11.69 -19.07 -0.57
C ILE A 330 -10.34 -19.48 0.02
N TYR A 331 -9.57 -18.55 0.60
CA TYR A 331 -8.29 -18.87 1.23
C TYR A 331 -8.46 -19.77 2.45
N VAL A 332 -9.46 -19.50 3.30
CA VAL A 332 -9.81 -20.36 4.44
C VAL A 332 -10.26 -21.75 3.98
N ALA A 333 -11.13 -21.81 2.97
CA ALA A 333 -11.66 -23.06 2.45
C ALA A 333 -10.59 -23.93 1.78
N ARG A 334 -9.62 -23.32 1.07
CA ARG A 334 -8.50 -24.02 0.44
C ARG A 334 -7.58 -24.67 1.47
N ASP A 335 -7.31 -24.00 2.59
CA ASP A 335 -6.52 -24.54 3.70
C ASP A 335 -7.24 -25.72 4.38
N ILE A 336 -8.58 -25.66 4.53
CA ILE A 336 -9.40 -26.78 5.02
C ILE A 336 -9.41 -27.95 4.03
N GLY A 337 -9.44 -27.69 2.72
CA GLY A 337 -9.59 -28.69 1.67
C GLY A 337 -8.33 -29.48 1.29
N ILE A 338 -7.14 -29.02 1.69
CA ILE A 338 -5.86 -29.69 1.40
C ILE A 338 -5.52 -30.77 2.44
N ARG A 339 -6.25 -30.85 3.57
CA ARG A 339 -6.20 -32.02 4.45
C ARG A 339 -6.96 -33.20 3.83
N LYS A 340 -6.32 -33.90 2.88
CA LYS A 340 -6.71 -35.26 2.47
C LYS A 340 -5.55 -36.22 2.63
N GLY A 341 -5.69 -37.10 3.64
CA GLY A 341 -5.10 -38.44 3.69
C GLY A 341 -3.73 -38.52 4.29
#